data_AF-A0A318PU30-F1
#
_entry.id   AF-A0A318PU30-F1
#
_cell.length_a   1.000
_cell.length_b   1.000
_cell.length_c   1.000
_cell.angle_alpha   90.00
_cell.angle_beta   90.00
_cell.angle_gamma   90.00
#
_symmetry.space_group_name_H-M   'P 1'
#
loop_
_entity.id
_entity.type
_entity.pdbx_description
1 polymer ?
#
loop_
_entity_poly.entity_id
_entity_poly.type
_entity_poly.pdbx_seq_one_letter_code
_entity_poly.pdbx_strand_id
1 'polypeptide(L)'
;MGLILILLMLSLPGIIAAVKGRSFFLWLIYGWLLFPVAMIHVLFARTGTQKIVHDWNTIEVAPPNPRQPRAKQEITTVEIHRTRIIIDYEDGAGEATQRTIVPQKLDFYVNKDNVVIITDIHAYCELRRAPRQFKYSRIQGAADAETGEDIPNIGRYLWQQRIWD
;
A
#
# COMPACT_ATOMS: atom_id res chain seq x y z
N MET A 1 46.70 -10.28 -6.78
CA MET A 1 45.63 -9.87 -7.72
C MET A 1 44.71 -8.78 -7.17
N GLY A 2 44.29 -8.81 -5.90
CA GLY A 2 43.40 -7.78 -5.31
C GLY A 2 43.91 -6.34 -5.38
N LEU A 3 45.21 -6.09 -5.12
CA LEU A 3 45.80 -4.74 -5.18
C LEU A 3 45.67 -4.10 -6.57
N ILE A 4 45.87 -4.89 -7.63
CA ILE A 4 45.80 -4.43 -9.01
C ILE A 4 44.35 -4.00 -9.36
N LEU A 5 43.36 -4.76 -8.90
CA LEU A 5 41.94 -4.42 -9.09
C LEU A 5 41.54 -3.12 -8.38
N ILE A 6 42.06 -2.90 -7.17
CA ILE A 6 41.80 -1.67 -6.39
C ILE A 6 42.40 -0.46 -7.11
N LEU A 7 43.67 -0.55 -7.55
CA LEU A 7 44.33 0.52 -8.29
C LEU A 7 43.59 0.84 -9.61
N LEU A 8 43.10 -0.19 -10.29
CA LEU A 8 42.33 -0.04 -11.52
C LEU A 8 41.00 0.70 -11.26
N MET A 9 40.24 0.32 -10.23
CA MET A 9 39.00 1.03 -9.86
C MET A 9 39.25 2.49 -9.48
N LEU A 10 40.28 2.78 -8.67
CA LEU A 10 40.58 4.14 -8.22
C LEU A 10 41.03 5.04 -9.38
N SER A 11 41.59 4.46 -10.45
CA SER A 11 42.06 5.19 -11.63
C SER A 11 40.98 5.46 -12.69
N LEU A 12 39.78 4.89 -12.55
CA LEU A 12 38.69 5.02 -13.54
C LEU A 12 38.39 6.47 -13.97
N PRO A 13 38.27 7.47 -13.07
CA PRO A 13 38.02 8.85 -13.46
C PRO A 13 39.14 9.43 -14.34
N GLY A 14 40.40 9.11 -14.00
CA GLY A 14 41.57 9.55 -14.77
C GLY A 14 41.63 8.91 -16.16
N ILE A 15 41.34 7.61 -16.26
CA ILE A 15 41.32 6.89 -17.55
C ILE A 15 40.25 7.46 -18.48
N ILE A 16 39.03 7.68 -17.98
CA ILE A 16 37.93 8.25 -18.77
C ILE A 16 38.26 9.66 -19.27
N ALA A 17 38.93 10.47 -18.45
CA ALA A 17 39.39 11.80 -18.83
C ALA A 17 40.49 11.76 -19.90
N ALA A 18 41.45 10.84 -19.77
CA ALA A 18 42.56 10.67 -20.72
C ALA A 18 42.07 10.27 -22.12
N VAL A 19 41.11 9.33 -22.20
CA VAL A 19 40.48 8.94 -23.47
C VAL A 19 39.77 10.11 -24.15
N LYS A 20 39.33 11.12 -23.38
CA LYS A 20 38.68 12.34 -23.88
C LYS A 20 39.66 13.50 -24.10
N GLY A 21 40.96 13.25 -24.13
CA GLY A 21 41.98 14.26 -24.37
C GLY A 21 42.21 15.24 -23.21
N ARG A 22 41.80 14.87 -21.98
CA ARG A 22 42.03 15.66 -20.77
C ARG A 22 43.17 15.06 -19.94
N SER A 23 43.75 15.87 -19.06
CA SER A 23 44.86 15.45 -18.20
C SER A 23 44.43 14.38 -17.19
N PHE A 24 45.07 13.21 -17.26
CA PHE A 24 44.84 12.07 -16.36
C PHE A 24 44.93 12.47 -14.87
N PHE A 25 46.06 13.07 -14.46
CA PHE A 25 46.35 13.35 -13.05
C PHE A 25 45.43 14.40 -12.42
N LEU A 26 45.14 15.51 -13.12
CA LEU A 26 44.26 16.54 -12.58
C LEU A 26 42.82 16.03 -12.42
N TRP A 27 42.34 15.20 -13.36
CA TRP A 27 41.02 14.60 -13.26
C TRP A 27 40.94 13.50 -12.21
N LEU A 28 42.03 12.77 -11.99
CA LEU A 28 42.14 11.82 -10.89
C LEU A 28 41.99 12.55 -9.55
N ILE A 29 42.79 13.60 -9.31
CA ILE A 29 42.72 14.41 -8.07
C ILE A 29 41.33 15.03 -7.91
N TYR A 30 40.77 15.59 -8.98
CA TYR A 30 39.42 16.16 -8.99
C TYR A 30 38.35 15.13 -8.57
N GLY A 31 38.42 13.90 -9.09
CA GLY A 31 37.50 12.82 -8.71
C GLY A 31 37.59 12.46 -7.21
N TRP A 32 38.79 12.43 -6.65
CA TRP A 32 38.98 12.24 -5.20
C TRP A 32 38.43 13.40 -4.37
N LEU A 33 38.55 14.64 -4.86
CA LEU A 33 38.00 15.83 -4.23
C LEU A 33 36.47 15.88 -4.20
N LEU A 34 35.80 15.12 -5.08
CA LEU A 34 34.35 14.97 -5.03
C LEU A 34 33.89 14.04 -3.91
N PHE A 35 34.75 13.19 -3.36
CA PHE A 35 34.35 12.21 -2.33
C PHE A 35 33.85 12.87 -1.03
N PRO A 36 34.53 13.88 -0.44
CA PRO A 36 33.99 14.61 0.72
C PRO A 36 32.64 15.30 0.44
N VAL A 37 32.47 15.83 -0.78
CA VAL A 37 31.21 16.47 -1.20
C VAL A 37 30.09 15.42 -1.28
N ALA A 38 30.36 14.26 -1.87
CA ALA A 38 29.41 13.15 -1.93
C ALA A 38 29.07 12.62 -0.53
N MET A 39 30.04 12.55 0.38
CA MET A 39 29.83 12.12 1.76
C MET A 39 28.85 13.04 2.50
N ILE A 40 29.00 14.36 2.34
CA ILE A 40 28.04 15.34 2.89
C ILE A 40 26.63 15.09 2.33
N HIS A 41 26.49 14.83 1.03
CA HIS A 41 25.18 14.53 0.43
C HIS A 41 24.57 13.26 1.02
N VAL A 42 25.35 12.22 1.30
CA VAL A 42 24.86 10.98 1.94
C VAL A 42 24.44 11.24 3.40
N LEU A 43 25.17 12.09 4.14
CA LEU A 43 24.82 12.43 5.51
C LEU A 43 23.52 13.26 5.61
N PHE A 44 23.26 14.11 4.63
CA PHE A 44 22.02 14.91 4.57
C PHE A 44 20.90 14.23 3.77
N ALA A 45 21.20 13.17 3.03
CA ALA A 45 20.18 12.33 2.43
C ALA A 45 19.35 11.71 3.56
N ARG A 46 18.05 12.03 3.58
CA ARG A 46 17.13 11.35 4.50
C ARG A 46 17.21 9.85 4.24
N THR A 47 17.53 9.08 5.26
CA THR A 47 17.40 7.62 5.26
C THR A 47 15.99 7.31 4.77
N GLY A 48 15.89 6.57 3.66
CA GLY A 48 14.62 6.29 3.00
C GLY A 48 13.59 5.74 3.99
N THR A 49 12.32 6.10 3.76
CA THR A 49 11.14 5.68 4.51
C THR A 49 11.34 4.27 5.06
N GLN A 50 11.36 4.13 6.39
CA GLN A 50 11.43 2.83 7.04
C GLN A 50 10.37 1.95 6.37
N LYS A 51 10.76 0.83 5.75
CA LYS A 51 9.78 -0.12 5.20
C LYS A 51 8.99 -0.63 6.40
N ILE A 52 7.80 -0.08 6.61
CA ILE A 52 6.90 -0.54 7.66
C ILE A 52 6.52 -1.96 7.24
N VAL A 53 7.03 -2.95 7.98
CA VAL A 53 6.59 -4.34 7.84
C VAL A 53 5.28 -4.41 8.60
N HIS A 54 4.18 -4.49 7.87
CA HIS A 54 2.85 -4.65 8.45
C HIS A 54 2.67 -6.11 8.87
N ASP A 55 2.40 -6.34 10.16
CA ASP A 55 1.84 -7.61 10.60
C ASP A 55 0.34 -7.62 10.29
N TRP A 56 -0.01 -8.22 9.17
CA TRP A 56 -1.39 -8.23 8.67
C TRP A 56 -2.37 -9.01 9.54
N ASN A 57 -1.87 -9.80 10.50
CA ASN A 57 -2.70 -10.57 11.42
C ASN A 57 -3.15 -9.75 12.64
N THR A 58 -2.33 -8.80 13.06
CA THR A 58 -2.60 -7.93 14.22
C THR A 58 -2.99 -6.51 13.84
N ILE A 59 -2.90 -6.16 12.56
CA ILE A 59 -3.27 -4.84 12.06
C ILE A 59 -4.74 -4.50 12.37
N GLU A 60 -4.95 -3.28 12.87
CA GLU A 60 -6.30 -2.80 13.16
C GLU A 60 -7.03 -2.46 11.86
N VAL A 61 -8.33 -2.79 11.79
CA VAL A 61 -9.19 -2.48 10.64
C VAL A 61 -10.26 -1.50 11.08
N ALA A 62 -10.28 -0.32 10.44
CA ALA A 62 -11.23 0.72 10.80
C ALA A 62 -12.67 0.32 10.43
N PRO A 63 -13.66 0.65 11.28
CA PRO A 63 -15.07 0.50 10.92
C PRO A 63 -15.45 1.47 9.79
N PRO A 64 -16.61 1.24 9.12
CA PRO A 64 -17.14 2.19 8.15
C PRO A 64 -17.25 3.60 8.72
N ASN A 65 -16.70 4.59 8.03
CA ASN A 65 -16.80 5.99 8.43
C ASN A 65 -17.18 6.89 7.23
N PRO A 66 -18.40 7.45 7.19
CA PRO A 66 -18.86 8.33 6.13
C PRO A 66 -18.02 9.61 5.96
N ARG A 67 -17.42 10.09 7.06
CA ARG A 67 -16.65 11.35 7.10
C ARG A 67 -15.17 11.14 6.79
N GLN A 68 -14.77 9.95 6.38
CA GLN A 68 -13.37 9.66 6.15
C GLN A 68 -12.85 10.39 4.90
N PRO A 69 -11.82 11.24 5.01
CA PRO A 69 -11.23 11.90 3.87
C PRO A 69 -10.61 10.84 2.96
N ARG A 70 -10.88 10.91 1.66
CA ARG A 70 -10.24 10.04 0.67
C ARG A 70 -8.77 10.43 0.57
N ALA A 71 -7.89 9.67 1.21
CA ALA A 71 -6.46 9.89 1.10
C ALA A 71 -5.99 9.54 -0.33
N LYS A 72 -5.05 10.33 -0.87
CA LYS A 72 -4.38 10.03 -2.15
C LYS A 72 -3.27 8.99 -1.91
N GLN A 73 -3.65 7.84 -1.36
CA GLN A 73 -2.76 6.71 -1.10
C GLN A 73 -2.96 5.65 -2.18
N GLU A 74 -1.92 4.86 -2.41
CA GLU A 74 -2.00 3.71 -3.30
C GLU A 74 -2.95 2.68 -2.68
N ILE A 75 -3.92 2.26 -3.48
CA ILE A 75 -4.95 1.30 -3.05
C ILE A 75 -4.48 -0.09 -3.47
N THR A 76 -4.54 -1.01 -2.52
CA THR A 76 -4.27 -2.43 -2.72
C THR A 76 -5.59 -3.19 -2.76
N THR A 77 -5.68 -4.19 -3.64
CA THR A 77 -6.83 -5.11 -3.68
C THR A 77 -6.42 -6.46 -3.12
N VAL A 78 -7.25 -7.04 -2.26
CA VAL A 78 -7.08 -8.41 -1.72
C VAL A 78 -8.30 -9.25 -2.00
N GLU A 79 -8.09 -10.52 -2.36
CA GLU A 79 -9.16 -11.49 -2.51
C GLU A 79 -9.55 -12.09 -1.15
N ILE A 80 -10.83 -12.40 -0.99
CA ILE A 80 -11.37 -12.95 0.25
C ILE A 80 -12.22 -14.19 -0.05
N HIS A 81 -12.33 -15.08 0.93
CA HIS A 81 -13.27 -16.18 0.87
C HIS A 81 -14.69 -15.64 0.72
N ARG A 82 -15.48 -16.31 -0.13
CA ARG A 82 -16.88 -15.95 -0.36
C ARG A 82 -17.67 -16.21 0.91
N THR A 83 -18.17 -15.15 1.51
CA THR A 83 -19.15 -15.19 2.60
C THR A 83 -20.42 -14.48 2.15
N ARG A 84 -21.55 -14.81 2.75
CA ARG A 84 -22.84 -14.19 2.44
C ARG A 84 -23.22 -13.31 3.62
N ILE A 85 -23.38 -12.02 3.37
CA ILE A 85 -23.68 -11.05 4.41
C ILE A 85 -24.83 -10.13 3.99
N ILE A 86 -25.57 -9.67 4.98
CA ILE A 86 -26.60 -8.65 4.83
C ILE A 86 -25.96 -7.31 5.22
N ILE A 87 -26.11 -6.29 4.38
CA ILE A 87 -25.64 -4.94 4.67
C ILE A 87 -26.80 -3.95 4.64
N ASP A 88 -26.77 -3.00 5.56
CA ASP A 88 -27.59 -1.80 5.50
C ASP A 88 -26.78 -0.71 4.78
N TYR A 89 -27.18 -0.41 3.55
CA TYR A 89 -26.40 0.39 2.61
C TYR A 89 -27.14 1.66 2.22
N GLU A 90 -26.49 2.80 2.45
CA GLU A 90 -26.93 4.10 1.95
C GLU A 90 -26.36 4.33 0.56
N ASP A 91 -27.21 4.57 -0.43
CA ASP A 91 -26.74 4.77 -1.79
C ASP A 91 -26.25 6.20 -2.07
N GLY A 92 -26.00 6.53 -3.34
CA GLY A 92 -25.55 7.88 -3.72
C GLY A 92 -26.62 8.97 -3.59
N ALA A 93 -27.89 8.58 -3.48
CA ALA A 93 -29.02 9.48 -3.30
C ALA A 93 -29.40 9.65 -1.82
N GLY A 94 -28.75 8.92 -0.91
CA GLY A 94 -29.07 8.92 0.52
C GLY A 94 -30.16 7.91 0.90
N GLU A 95 -30.59 7.05 -0.02
CA GLU A 95 -31.60 6.03 0.28
C GLU A 95 -30.95 4.81 0.96
N ALA A 96 -31.41 4.50 2.17
CA ALA A 96 -31.00 3.32 2.89
C ALA A 96 -31.72 2.07 2.35
N THR A 97 -30.94 1.05 2.01
CA THR A 97 -31.45 -0.22 1.49
C THR A 97 -30.73 -1.38 2.15
N GLN A 98 -31.48 -2.39 2.57
CA GLN A 98 -30.90 -3.64 3.04
C GLN A 98 -30.63 -4.57 1.85
N ARG A 99 -29.42 -5.15 1.79
CA ARG A 99 -29.00 -5.98 0.65
C ARG A 99 -28.17 -7.17 1.11
N THR A 100 -28.48 -8.34 0.57
CA THR A 100 -27.59 -9.49 0.66
C THR A 100 -26.52 -9.41 -0.43
N ILE A 101 -25.26 -9.49 -0.03
CA ILE A 101 -24.10 -9.46 -0.92
C ILE A 101 -23.19 -10.64 -0.63
N VAL A 102 -22.44 -11.05 -1.66
CA VAL A 102 -21.38 -12.06 -1.58
C VAL A 102 -20.05 -11.39 -1.93
N PRO A 103 -19.30 -10.90 -0.93
CA PRO A 103 -18.00 -10.26 -1.13
C PRO A 103 -16.97 -11.20 -1.76
N GLN A 104 -16.11 -10.62 -2.59
CA GLN A 104 -15.08 -11.34 -3.35
C GLN A 104 -13.71 -10.68 -3.21
N LYS A 105 -13.68 -9.33 -3.23
CA LYS A 105 -12.44 -8.55 -3.11
C LYS A 105 -12.65 -7.31 -2.25
N LEU A 106 -11.59 -6.87 -1.60
CA LEU A 106 -11.54 -5.63 -0.82
C LEU A 106 -10.47 -4.71 -1.39
N ASP A 107 -10.82 -3.45 -1.60
CA ASP A 107 -9.87 -2.39 -1.89
C ASP A 107 -9.54 -1.64 -0.61
N PHE A 108 -8.27 -1.55 -0.24
CA PHE A 108 -7.85 -0.93 1.01
C PHE A 108 -6.54 -0.15 0.87
N TYR A 109 -6.24 0.68 1.86
CA TYR A 109 -4.91 1.25 2.06
C TYR A 109 -4.56 1.21 3.55
N VAL A 110 -3.28 1.35 3.88
CA VAL A 110 -2.83 1.47 5.27
C VAL A 110 -2.52 2.94 5.56
N ASN A 111 -3.15 3.51 6.60
CA ASN A 111 -2.85 4.87 7.04
C ASN A 111 -1.50 4.93 7.79
N LYS A 112 -0.98 6.13 8.03
CA LYS A 112 0.23 6.40 8.82
C LYS A 112 0.18 5.80 10.23
N ASP A 113 -1.01 5.65 10.80
CA ASP A 113 -1.25 5.07 12.12
C ASP A 113 -1.27 3.53 12.11
N ASN A 114 -0.86 2.90 10.99
CA ASN A 114 -0.86 1.44 10.81
C ASN A 114 -2.26 0.80 10.95
N VAL A 115 -3.28 1.50 10.46
CA VAL A 115 -4.67 1.03 10.43
C VAL A 115 -5.08 0.77 8.98
N VAL A 116 -5.65 -0.40 8.72
CA VAL A 116 -6.26 -0.76 7.43
C VAL A 116 -7.56 0.00 7.27
N ILE A 117 -7.64 0.75 6.19
CA ILE A 117 -8.85 1.44 5.76
C ILE A 117 -9.36 0.78 4.49
N ILE A 118 -10.50 0.11 4.59
CA ILE A 118 -11.21 -0.42 3.42
C ILE A 118 -11.95 0.74 2.75
N THR A 119 -11.85 0.82 1.43
CA THR A 119 -12.46 1.85 0.60
C THR A 119 -13.67 1.33 -0.14
N ASP A 120 -13.53 0.14 -0.74
CA ASP A 120 -14.55 -0.48 -1.57
C ASP A 120 -14.59 -2.00 -1.34
N ILE A 121 -15.81 -2.55 -1.37
CA ILE A 121 -16.06 -3.98 -1.35
C ILE A 121 -16.60 -4.37 -2.74
N HIS A 122 -15.92 -5.28 -3.41
CA HIS A 122 -16.39 -5.88 -4.65
C HIS A 122 -17.17 -7.14 -4.31
N ALA A 123 -18.45 -7.16 -4.67
CA ALA A 123 -19.35 -8.24 -4.28
C ALA A 123 -20.38 -8.55 -5.37
N TYR A 124 -20.88 -9.77 -5.39
CA TYR A 124 -22.11 -10.09 -6.11
C TYR A 124 -23.31 -9.63 -5.27
N CYS A 125 -24.17 -8.78 -5.84
CA CYS A 125 -25.37 -8.30 -5.18
C CYS A 125 -26.57 -9.17 -5.58
N GLU A 126 -27.18 -9.86 -4.62
CA GLU A 126 -28.29 -10.77 -4.90
C GLU A 126 -29.56 -10.03 -5.33
N LEU A 127 -29.84 -8.89 -4.69
CA LEU A 127 -30.98 -8.04 -5.04
C LEU A 127 -30.95 -7.61 -6.51
N ARG A 128 -29.76 -7.31 -7.04
CA ARG A 128 -29.58 -6.84 -8.43
C ARG A 128 -29.12 -7.94 -9.39
N ARG A 129 -28.83 -9.13 -8.87
CA ARG A 129 -28.30 -10.29 -9.61
C ARG A 129 -27.09 -9.94 -10.49
N ALA A 130 -26.17 -9.14 -9.96
CA ALA A 130 -25.02 -8.64 -10.71
C ALA A 130 -23.82 -8.30 -9.80
N PRO A 131 -22.58 -8.39 -10.30
CA PRO A 131 -21.40 -7.89 -9.60
C PRO A 131 -21.48 -6.36 -9.46
N ARG A 132 -21.19 -5.85 -8.26
CA ARG A 132 -21.20 -4.42 -7.94
C ARG A 132 -20.11 -4.08 -6.93
N GLN A 133 -19.66 -2.83 -7.02
CA GLN A 133 -18.77 -2.21 -6.05
C GLN A 133 -19.60 -1.44 -5.02
N PHE A 134 -19.32 -1.65 -3.74
CA PHE A 134 -19.97 -0.98 -2.63
C PHE A 134 -18.94 -0.12 -1.89
N LYS A 135 -19.24 1.17 -1.74
CA LYS A 135 -18.43 2.08 -0.93
C LYS A 135 -18.48 1.65 0.53
N TYR A 136 -17.34 1.29 1.10
CA TYR A 136 -17.24 0.84 2.49
C TYR A 136 -17.80 1.87 3.47
N SER A 137 -17.51 3.15 3.22
CA SER A 137 -17.97 4.28 4.05
C SER A 137 -19.48 4.51 4.07
N ARG A 138 -20.25 3.84 3.20
CA ARG A 138 -21.71 3.96 3.11
C ARG A 138 -22.47 2.78 3.73
N ILE A 139 -21.75 1.86 4.35
CA ILE A 139 -22.34 0.74 5.08
C ILE A 139 -22.62 1.21 6.50
N GLN A 140 -23.89 1.17 6.91
CA GLN A 140 -24.37 1.62 8.23
C GLN A 140 -24.43 0.48 9.25
N GLY A 141 -24.66 -0.74 8.76
CA GLY A 141 -24.76 -1.96 9.56
C GLY A 141 -24.52 -3.20 8.70
N ALA A 142 -24.20 -4.31 9.34
CA ALA A 142 -24.00 -5.57 8.66
C ALA A 142 -24.35 -6.75 9.57
N ALA A 143 -24.88 -7.82 9.00
CA ALA A 143 -25.18 -9.07 9.70
C ALA A 143 -24.75 -10.28 8.85
N ASP A 144 -24.45 -11.39 9.52
CA ASP A 144 -24.20 -12.66 8.85
C ASP A 144 -25.52 -13.16 8.23
N ALA A 145 -25.51 -13.53 6.94
CA ALA A 145 -26.74 -13.90 6.24
C ALA A 145 -27.26 -15.29 6.63
N GLU A 146 -26.42 -16.15 7.19
CA GLU A 146 -26.77 -17.52 7.57
C GLU A 146 -27.25 -17.57 9.02
N THR A 147 -26.57 -16.85 9.93
CA THR A 147 -26.94 -16.85 11.37
C THR A 147 -27.87 -15.71 11.77
N GLY A 148 -27.86 -14.59 11.02
CA GLY A 148 -28.58 -13.37 11.37
C GLY A 148 -27.91 -12.55 12.49
N GLU A 149 -26.71 -12.93 12.92
CA GLU A 149 -25.96 -12.21 13.96
C GLU A 149 -25.40 -10.88 13.42
N ASP A 150 -25.49 -9.83 14.23
CA ASP A 150 -24.93 -8.52 13.91
C ASP A 150 -23.39 -8.58 13.86
N ILE A 151 -22.79 -7.87 12.90
CA ILE A 151 -21.35 -7.79 12.67
C ILE A 151 -20.91 -6.34 13.00
N PRO A 152 -20.42 -6.08 14.22
CA PRO A 152 -20.14 -4.71 14.68
C PRO A 152 -19.07 -3.98 13.85
N ASN A 153 -18.12 -4.72 13.26
CA ASN A 153 -17.13 -4.19 12.34
C ASN A 153 -16.97 -5.12 11.15
N ILE A 154 -17.78 -4.86 10.11
CA ILE A 154 -17.75 -5.59 8.85
C ILE A 154 -16.37 -5.63 8.21
N GLY A 155 -15.58 -4.56 8.30
CA GLY A 155 -14.24 -4.55 7.73
C GLY A 155 -13.32 -5.56 8.40
N ARG A 156 -13.32 -5.61 9.74
CA ARG A 156 -12.55 -6.60 10.50
C ARG A 156 -12.99 -8.03 10.17
N TYR A 157 -14.30 -8.26 10.10
CA TYR A 157 -14.88 -9.56 9.76
C TYR A 157 -14.42 -10.02 8.36
N LEU A 158 -14.55 -9.17 7.34
CA LEU A 158 -14.12 -9.50 5.98
C LEU A 158 -12.61 -9.61 5.85
N TRP A 159 -11.85 -8.80 6.59
CA TRP A 159 -10.40 -8.87 6.62
C TRP A 159 -9.93 -10.24 7.10
N GLN A 160 -10.59 -10.86 8.08
CA GLN A 160 -10.25 -12.20 8.57
C GLN A 160 -10.46 -13.29 7.51
N GLN A 161 -11.29 -13.03 6.48
CA GLN A 161 -11.56 -13.95 5.39
C GLN A 161 -10.57 -13.81 4.22
N ARG A 162 -9.55 -12.97 4.32
CA ARG A 162 -8.55 -12.76 3.26
C ARG A 162 -7.80 -14.03 2.89
N ILE A 163 -7.59 -14.21 1.59
CA ILE A 163 -6.77 -15.28 1.02
C ILE A 163 -5.36 -14.68 0.86
N TRP A 164 -4.40 -15.21 1.61
CA TRP A 164 -2.98 -14.90 1.37
C TRP A 164 -2.44 -15.89 0.35
N ASP A 165 -1.81 -15.37 -0.69
CA ASP A 165 -0.86 -16.13 -1.50
C ASP A 165 0.46 -16.34 -0.74
#